data_AF-A0A2I0U4K6-F1
#
_entry.id   AF-A0A2I0U4K6-F1
#
_cell.length_a   1.000
_cell.length_b   1.000
_cell.length_c   1.000
_cell.angle_alpha   90.00
_cell.angle_beta   90.00
_cell.angle_gamma   90.00
#
_symmetry.space_group_name_H-M   'P 1'
#
loop_
_entity.id
_entity.type
_entity.pdbx_description
1 polymer ?
#
loop_
_entity_poly.entity_id
_entity_poly.type
_entity_poly.pdbx_seq_one_letter_code
_entity_poly.pdbx_strand_id
1 'polypeptide(L)'
;MGNKQELEAIMLLKRYDIVAITETWWDESYNWSVGIEGYKLFRRDRRGRRGGGVALYVKEWIECEEISPKPSLGSDEEIVESLWVRIKGRANMRDTVVGVYYRPPDQDGEGDEAFYN
;
A
#
# COMPACT_ATOMS: atom_id res chain seq x y z
N MET A 1 -18.85 -6.07 -4.18
CA MET A 1 -19.01 -5.55 -2.80
C MET A 1 -19.33 -6.75 -1.92
N GLY A 2 -18.32 -7.30 -1.24
CA GLY A 2 -18.43 -8.52 -0.44
C GLY A 2 -17.26 -8.71 0.54
N ASN A 3 -16.08 -8.19 0.19
CA ASN A 3 -14.87 -8.47 0.98
C ASN A 3 -14.53 -7.38 2.01
N LYS A 4 -15.17 -6.20 1.97
CA LYS A 4 -14.80 -5.07 2.85
C LYS A 4 -15.23 -5.33 4.30
N GLN A 5 -16.48 -5.72 4.52
CA GLN A 5 -16.97 -6.01 5.87
C GLN A 5 -16.21 -7.18 6.50
N GLU A 6 -15.86 -8.20 5.72
CA GLU A 6 -15.05 -9.34 6.18
C GLU A 6 -13.63 -8.90 6.54
N LEU A 7 -12.97 -8.13 5.67
CA LEU A 7 -11.64 -7.56 5.94
C LEU A 7 -11.67 -6.72 7.21
N GLU A 8 -12.63 -5.80 7.32
CA GLU A 8 -12.80 -4.93 8.49
C GLU A 8 -13.02 -5.75 9.77
N ALA A 9 -13.89 -6.77 9.73
CA ALA A 9 -14.11 -7.66 10.85
C ALA A 9 -12.83 -8.41 11.27
N ILE A 10 -12.06 -8.92 10.31
CA ILE A 10 -10.79 -9.61 10.59
C ILE A 10 -9.77 -8.64 11.19
N MET A 11 -9.64 -7.43 10.64
CA MET A 11 -8.70 -6.42 11.10
C MET A 11 -9.02 -5.92 12.51
N LEU A 12 -10.31 -5.80 12.86
CA LEU A 12 -10.74 -5.42 14.20
C LEU A 12 -10.63 -6.57 15.20
N LEU A 13 -10.94 -7.81 14.77
CA LEU A 13 -10.87 -9.01 15.63
C LEU A 13 -9.43 -9.42 15.94
N LYS A 14 -8.57 -9.46 14.92
CA LYS A 14 -7.17 -9.92 15.04
C LYS A 14 -6.23 -8.82 15.50
N ARG A 15 -6.65 -7.56 15.43
CA ARG A 15 -5.88 -6.38 15.89
C ARG A 15 -4.48 -6.30 15.30
N TYR A 16 -4.37 -6.50 13.98
CA TYR A 16 -3.10 -6.34 13.29
C TYR A 16 -2.61 -4.89 13.39
N ASP A 17 -1.30 -4.70 13.56
CA ASP A 17 -0.72 -3.36 13.58
C ASP A 17 -0.62 -2.75 12.17
N ILE A 18 -0.34 -3.61 11.18
CA ILE A 18 -0.14 -3.27 9.78
C ILE A 18 -0.79 -4.35 8.92
N VAL A 19 -1.50 -3.95 7.87
CA VAL A 19 -2.09 -4.84 6.88
C VAL A 19 -1.74 -4.34 5.48
N ALA A 20 -1.10 -5.20 4.70
CA ALA A 20 -0.78 -4.96 3.30
C ALA A 20 -1.75 -5.73 2.41
N ILE A 21 -2.27 -5.06 1.38
CA ILE A 21 -3.20 -5.62 0.41
C ILE A 21 -2.67 -5.31 -0.99
N THR A 22 -2.55 -6.35 -1.81
CA THR A 22 -2.30 -6.27 -3.26
C THR A 22 -3.61 -6.56 -3.99
N GLU A 23 -3.73 -6.12 -5.24
CA GLU A 23 -4.91 -6.37 -6.08
C GLU A 23 -6.18 -5.84 -5.42
N THR A 24 -6.14 -4.56 -5.01
CA THR A 24 -7.31 -3.90 -4.38
C THR A 24 -8.48 -3.72 -5.34
N TRP A 25 -8.19 -3.51 -6.63
CA TRP A 25 -9.17 -3.24 -7.69
C TRP A 25 -10.04 -2.02 -7.38
N TRP A 26 -9.51 -1.07 -6.62
CA TRP A 26 -10.21 0.16 -6.28
C TRP A 26 -9.86 1.27 -7.27
N ASP A 27 -10.78 2.23 -7.38
CA ASP A 27 -10.59 3.49 -8.12
C ASP A 27 -10.93 4.70 -7.22
N GLU A 28 -10.85 5.91 -7.78
CA GLU A 28 -11.09 7.17 -7.05
C GLU A 28 -12.52 7.28 -6.48
N SER A 29 -13.49 6.53 -7.01
CA SER A 29 -14.87 6.52 -6.50
C SER A 29 -15.01 5.82 -5.14
N TYR A 30 -13.99 5.06 -4.71
CA TYR A 30 -13.99 4.28 -3.46
C TYR A 30 -13.59 5.06 -2.21
N ASN A 31 -13.41 6.38 -2.27
CA ASN A 31 -12.80 7.18 -1.18
C ASN A 31 -13.45 7.02 0.20
N TRP A 32 -14.78 6.93 0.31
CA TRP A 32 -15.47 6.83 1.61
C TRP A 32 -15.68 5.40 2.09
N SER A 33 -15.63 4.41 1.19
CA SER A 33 -16.01 3.03 1.49
C SER A 33 -14.85 2.17 1.94
N VAL A 34 -13.60 2.62 1.87
CA VAL A 34 -12.40 1.82 2.19
C VAL A 34 -11.74 2.16 3.53
N GLY A 35 -12.15 3.23 4.20
CA GLY A 35 -11.66 3.54 5.54
C GLY A 35 -12.04 2.44 6.53
N ILE A 36 -11.11 2.11 7.43
CA ILE A 36 -11.30 1.17 8.54
C ILE A 36 -10.93 1.93 9.83
N GLU A 37 -11.82 1.93 10.80
CA GLU A 37 -11.66 2.69 12.04
C GLU A 37 -10.39 2.29 12.80
N GLY A 38 -9.63 3.29 13.26
CA GLY A 38 -8.38 3.10 13.99
C GLY A 38 -7.18 2.74 13.12
N TYR A 39 -7.30 2.85 11.79
CA TYR A 39 -6.20 2.68 10.84
C TYR A 39 -6.08 3.87 9.88
N LYS A 40 -4.85 4.33 9.68
CA LYS A 40 -4.44 5.18 8.55
C LYS A 40 -4.37 4.31 7.30
N LEU A 41 -4.94 4.80 6.20
CA LEU A 41 -4.90 4.14 4.90
C LEU A 41 -3.94 4.88 3.98
N PHE A 42 -2.96 4.15 3.45
CA PHE A 42 -2.12 4.53 2.33
C PHE A 42 -2.49 3.66 1.13
N ARG A 43 -2.66 4.23 -0.07
CA ARG A 43 -3.05 3.46 -1.25
C ARG A 43 -2.49 4.04 -2.55
N ARG A 44 -2.29 3.16 -3.52
CA ARG A 44 -1.99 3.47 -4.92
C ARG A 44 -2.94 2.66 -5.78
N ASP A 45 -3.88 3.36 -6.41
CA ASP A 45 -4.86 2.75 -7.29
C ASP A 45 -4.33 2.68 -8.71
N ARG A 46 -4.57 1.58 -9.40
CA ARG A 46 -4.22 1.50 -10.82
C ARG A 46 -5.18 2.38 -11.62
N ARG A 47 -4.63 3.25 -12.46
CA ARG A 47 -5.40 4.08 -13.41
C ARG A 47 -5.43 3.40 -14.79
N GLY A 48 -6.48 3.66 -15.57
CA GLY A 48 -6.53 3.32 -16.99
C GLY A 48 -6.68 1.84 -17.37
N ARG A 49 -6.55 0.88 -16.43
CA ARG A 49 -6.73 -0.57 -16.67
C ARG A 49 -7.53 -1.23 -15.55
N ARG A 50 -8.10 -2.40 -15.85
CA ARG A 50 -8.82 -3.23 -14.87
C ARG A 50 -7.84 -4.09 -14.09
N GLY A 51 -8.04 -4.17 -12.77
CA GLY A 51 -7.19 -4.93 -11.86
C GLY A 51 -5.96 -4.14 -11.39
N GLY A 52 -5.23 -4.68 -10.42
CA GLY A 52 -4.10 -4.02 -9.77
C GLY A 52 -4.49 -3.17 -8.56
N GLY A 53 -3.55 -2.34 -8.15
CA GLY A 53 -3.63 -1.45 -7.00
C GLY A 53 -3.12 -2.10 -5.71
N VAL A 54 -2.56 -1.27 -4.83
CA VAL A 54 -2.01 -1.69 -3.55
C VAL A 54 -2.49 -0.76 -2.43
N ALA A 55 -2.62 -1.31 -1.22
CA ALA A 55 -2.97 -0.58 -0.02
C ALA A 55 -2.19 -1.05 1.21
N LEU A 56 -1.88 -0.12 2.10
CA LEU A 56 -1.35 -0.35 3.43
C LEU A 56 -2.28 0.31 4.46
N TYR A 57 -2.79 -0.50 5.37
CA TYR A 57 -3.44 -0.02 6.60
C TYR A 57 -2.44 -0.07 7.74
N VAL A 58 -2.28 1.04 8.47
CA VAL A 58 -1.38 1.16 9.63
C VAL A 58 -2.17 1.70 10.81
N LYS A 59 -2.04 1.10 11.99
CA LYS A 59 -2.73 1.61 13.19
C LYS A 59 -2.46 3.10 13.43
N GLU A 60 -3.49 3.87 13.77
CA GLU A 60 -3.39 5.33 13.87
C GLU A 60 -2.36 5.82 14.90
N TRP A 61 -2.17 5.08 15.99
CA TRP A 61 -1.20 5.38 17.04
C TRP A 61 0.25 5.05 16.67
N ILE A 62 0.46 4.40 15.52
CA ILE A 62 1.79 4.21 14.94
C ILE A 62 2.12 5.47 14.15
N GLU A 63 3.26 6.07 14.50
CA GLU A 63 3.79 7.22 13.78
C GLU A 63 4.46 6.71 12.50
N CYS A 64 3.92 7.14 11.38
CA CYS A 64 4.38 6.70 10.07
C CYS A 64 4.10 7.75 9.00
N GLU A 65 4.90 7.73 7.95
CA GLU A 65 4.81 8.63 6.80
C GLU A 65 5.08 7.85 5.51
N GLU A 66 4.38 8.19 4.44
CA GLU A 66 4.66 7.60 3.14
C GLU A 66 6.03 8.06 2.62
N ILE A 67 6.83 7.12 2.12
CA ILE A 67 8.04 7.44 1.37
C ILE A 67 7.68 7.30 -0.11
N SER A 68 7.49 8.42 -0.79
CA SER A 68 7.38 8.40 -2.24
C SER A 68 8.72 7.94 -2.84
N PRO A 69 8.78 6.87 -3.65
CA PRO A 69 9.96 6.61 -4.45
C PRO A 69 10.18 7.82 -5.37
N LYS A 70 11.44 8.26 -5.52
CA LYS A 70 11.76 9.32 -6.49
C LYS A 70 11.42 8.79 -7.89
N PRO A 71 10.80 9.61 -8.77
CA PRO A 71 10.62 9.23 -10.17
C PRO A 71 12.02 9.10 -10.79
N SER A 72 12.49 7.86 -10.86
CA SER A 72 13.81 7.51 -11.36
C SER A 72 13.62 7.01 -12.78
N LEU A 73 13.93 7.88 -13.74
CA LEU A 73 14.03 7.61 -15.17
C LEU A 73 12.79 7.08 -15.89
N GLY A 74 12.31 7.90 -16.82
CA GLY A 74 11.35 7.49 -17.83
C GLY A 74 9.91 7.55 -17.33
N SER A 75 9.05 8.02 -18.22
CA SER A 75 7.60 7.94 -18.07
C SER A 75 7.19 6.56 -17.59
N ASP A 76 6.74 6.46 -16.34
CA ASP A 76 5.36 6.13 -16.02
C ASP A 76 5.27 5.87 -14.52
N GLU A 77 4.40 6.60 -13.82
CA GLU A 77 3.89 6.23 -12.48
C GLU A 77 3.20 4.84 -12.48
N GLU A 78 3.19 4.16 -13.63
CA GLU A 78 2.49 2.94 -13.99
C GLU A 78 3.39 1.69 -13.98
N ILE A 79 4.73 1.82 -13.95
CA ILE A 79 5.63 0.66 -14.10
C ILE A 79 5.64 -0.22 -12.84
N VAL A 80 5.37 0.36 -11.67
CA VAL A 80 5.56 -0.34 -10.40
C VAL A 80 4.42 -0.04 -9.44
N GLU A 81 3.51 -1.00 -9.27
CA GLU A 81 2.44 -0.94 -8.27
C GLU A 81 3.01 -1.20 -6.86
N SER A 82 3.66 -0.18 -6.30
CA SER A 82 4.25 -0.25 -4.97
C SER A 82 3.91 0.94 -4.09
N LEU A 83 4.00 0.73 -2.79
CA LEU A 83 3.72 1.71 -1.76
C LEU A 83 4.63 1.44 -0.56
N TRP A 84 5.28 2.48 -0.07
CA TRP A 84 6.29 2.40 0.98
C TRP A 84 5.96 3.37 2.10
N VAL A 85 6.02 2.90 3.34
CA VAL A 85 5.74 3.69 4.54
C VAL A 85 6.89 3.55 5.52
N ARG A 86 7.45 4.67 5.97
CA ARG A 86 8.41 4.74 7.07
C ARG A 86 7.65 4.79 8.38
N ILE A 87 7.91 3.82 9.24
CA ILE A 87 7.45 3.76 10.62
C ILE A 87 8.55 4.33 11.51
N LYS A 88 8.21 5.31 12.34
CA LYS A 88 9.14 5.93 13.29
C LYS A 88 9.45 4.98 14.43
N GLY A 89 10.74 4.79 14.69
CA GLY A 89 11.20 4.07 15.87
C GLY A 89 10.86 4.85 17.15
N ARG A 90 10.49 4.14 18.22
CA ARG A 90 10.32 4.75 19.55
C ARG A 90 11.60 4.60 20.38
N ALA A 91 11.85 5.53 21.30
CA ALA A 91 12.87 5.40 22.34
C ALA A 91 14.25 4.92 21.83
N ASN A 92 14.80 5.62 20.83
CA ASN A 92 16.09 5.33 20.17
C ASN A 92 16.14 4.07 19.29
N MET A 93 15.00 3.44 19.00
CA MET A 93 14.91 2.44 17.94
C MET A 93 15.05 3.11 16.57
N ARG A 94 15.59 2.35 15.61
CA ARG A 94 15.68 2.80 14.22
C ARG A 94 14.30 2.81 13.57
N ASP A 95 14.11 3.73 12.63
CA ASP A 95 12.96 3.72 11.74
C ASP A 95 12.92 2.40 10.94
N THR A 96 11.71 1.89 10.70
CA THR A 96 11.46 0.69 9.89
C THR A 96 10.69 1.09 8.64
N VAL A 97 11.11 0.59 7.48
CA VAL A 97 10.37 0.82 6.23
C VAL A 97 9.56 -0.44 5.91
N VAL A 98 8.27 -0.24 5.63
CA VAL A 98 7.36 -1.30 5.20
C VAL A 98 6.87 -0.99 3.81
N GLY A 99 7.01 -1.95 2.91
CA GLY A 99 6.56 -1.85 1.53
C GLY A 99 5.52 -2.90 1.19
N VAL A 100 4.62 -2.55 0.29
CA VAL A 100 3.81 -3.50 -0.47
C VAL A 100 4.14 -3.30 -1.93
N TYR A 101 4.30 -4.41 -2.64
CA TYR A 101 4.59 -4.44 -4.06
C TYR A 101 3.71 -5.51 -4.70
N TYR A 102 3.06 -5.14 -5.80
CA TYR A 102 2.41 -6.08 -6.68
C TYR A 102 3.13 -6.08 -8.02
N ARG A 103 3.48 -7.28 -8.50
CA ARG A 103 4.06 -7.51 -9.81
C ARG A 103 2.96 -8.05 -10.74
N PRO A 104 2.45 -7.24 -11.70
CA PRO A 104 1.55 -7.74 -12.71
C PRO A 104 2.19 -8.86 -13.54
N PRO A 105 1.39 -9.83 -14.03
CA PRO A 105 1.90 -10.97 -14.80
C PRO A 105 2.56 -10.58 -16.13
N ASP A 106 2.28 -9.38 -16.65
CA ASP A 106 2.85 -8.78 -17.86
C ASP A 106 4.07 -7.89 -17.59
N GLN A 107 4.57 -7.83 -16.36
CA GLN A 107 5.70 -6.96 -16.00
C GLN A 107 7.06 -7.57 -16.40
N ASP A 108 7.76 -6.86 -17.28
CA ASP A 108 9.13 -7.16 -17.71
C ASP A 108 10.16 -6.97 -16.57
N GLY A 109 11.34 -7.59 -16.71
CA GLY A 109 12.36 -7.64 -15.66
C GLY A 109 12.91 -6.28 -15.21
N GLU A 110 12.84 -5.24 -16.05
CA GLU A 110 13.32 -3.89 -15.72
C GLU A 110 12.54 -3.25 -14.56
N GLY A 111 11.25 -3.56 -14.40
CA GLY A 111 10.45 -3.06 -13.27
C GLY A 111 10.85 -3.66 -11.92
N ASP A 112 11.48 -4.84 -11.92
CA ASP A 112 11.98 -5.47 -10.69
C ASP A 112 13.35 -4.89 -10.27
N GLU A 113 14.19 -4.48 -11.23
CA GLU A 113 15.52 -3.92 -10.95
C GLU A 113 15.48 -2.57 -10.22
N ALA A 114 14.38 -1.84 -10.34
CA ALA A 114 14.15 -0.58 -9.62
C ALA A 114 14.11 -0.73 -8.09
N PHE A 115 13.95 -1.95 -7.56
CA PHE A 115 13.90 -2.24 -6.12
C PHE A 115 15.21 -2.74 -5.53
N TYR A 116 16.18 -3.15 -6.37
CA TYR A 116 17.43 -3.75 -5.93
C TYR A 116 18.61 -2.76 -5.90
N ASN A 117 18.40 -1.52 -6.36
CA ASN A 117 19.41 -0.45 -6.44
C ASN A 117 19.08 0.72 -5.51
#